data_AF-A0A2H3EC43-F1
#
_entry.id   AF-A0A2H3EC43-F1
#
_cell.length_a   1.000
_cell.length_b   1.000
_cell.length_c   1.000
_cell.angle_alpha   90.00
_cell.angle_beta   90.00
_cell.angle_gamma   90.00
#
_symmetry.space_group_name_H-M   'P 1'
#
loop_
_entity.id
_entity.type
_entity.pdbx_description
1 polymer ?
#
loop_
_entity_poly.entity_id
_entity_poly.type
_entity_poly.pdbx_seq_one_letter_code
_entity_poly.pdbx_strand_id
1 'polypeptide(L)'
;LERHFKNMVLAFGFNYHNAPGEAEAELAQMNQVGVIDVIMTEDSDVFVFGAKAVLRQPPPLKGDNGQKMKANPDLYHLFLAECIGSLDSVRVAEGGFFLLAILLGGDYASGLRGCGPTTARMLCQTDLGDSLLAAARTMVDAALDDFLVTWRVRLQSELLQPTVAGASRHPALANKIPADFPSVEVLKYYALPETSWSIGWTPCDATVWEPPLPDISRIMAFCDSFFHWDSDVQLSRFRKQIWPGIIVQSLYRVHVSFY
;
A
#
# COMPACT_ATOMS: atom_id res chain seq x y z
N LEU A 1 13.38 9.42 18.11
CA LEU A 1 13.88 8.98 16.79
C LEU A 1 13.20 9.76 15.67
N GLU A 2 11.86 9.80 15.66
CA GLU A 2 11.02 10.49 14.67
C GLU A 2 11.41 11.95 14.39
N ARG A 3 11.56 12.79 15.42
CA ARG A 3 11.95 14.21 15.25
C ARG A 3 13.26 14.38 14.48
N HIS A 4 14.27 13.57 14.78
CA HIS A 4 15.57 13.68 14.12
C HIS A 4 15.51 13.20 12.67
N PHE A 5 14.71 12.17 12.39
CA PHE A 5 14.46 11.71 11.03
C PHE A 5 13.72 12.77 10.21
N LYS A 6 12.66 13.38 10.76
CA LYS A 6 11.95 14.50 10.11
C LYS A 6 12.88 15.68 9.81
N ASN A 7 13.76 16.03 10.74
CA ASN A 7 14.75 17.08 10.52
C ASN A 7 15.74 16.72 9.41
N MET A 8 16.16 15.46 9.32
CA MET A 8 17.00 14.97 8.23
C MET A 8 16.27 15.08 6.89
N VAL A 9 15.04 14.57 6.79
CA VAL A 9 14.20 14.64 5.58
C VAL A 9 14.10 16.10 5.08
N LEU A 10 13.76 17.03 5.97
CA LEU A 10 13.71 18.46 5.64
C LEU A 10 15.07 19.05 5.25
N ALA A 11 16.17 18.62 5.89
CA ALA A 11 17.51 19.09 5.55
C ALA A 11 17.92 18.67 4.13
N PHE A 12 17.47 17.50 3.66
CA PHE A 12 17.65 17.06 2.27
C PHE A 12 16.69 17.74 1.28
N GLY A 13 15.81 18.63 1.74
CA GLY A 13 14.80 19.29 0.91
C GLY A 13 13.60 18.40 0.59
N PHE A 14 13.47 17.23 1.21
CA PHE A 14 12.30 16.38 1.04
C PHE A 14 11.16 16.80 1.97
N ASN A 15 9.96 16.35 1.63
CA ASN A 15 8.75 16.58 2.42
C ASN A 15 8.41 15.35 3.26
N TYR A 16 7.73 15.57 4.37
CA TYR A 16 7.06 14.52 5.12
C TYR A 16 5.61 14.89 5.36
N HIS A 17 4.77 13.89 5.44
CA HIS A 17 3.35 14.03 5.72
C HIS A 17 2.99 13.09 6.88
N ASN A 18 2.14 13.55 7.80
CA ASN A 18 1.62 12.69 8.86
C ASN A 18 0.20 12.29 8.47
N ALA A 19 0.01 11.01 8.16
CA ALA A 19 -1.31 10.45 7.92
C ALA A 19 -2.18 10.63 9.18
N PRO A 20 -3.47 10.96 9.02
CA PRO A 20 -4.43 10.95 10.13
C PRO A 20 -4.58 9.58 10.81
N GLY A 21 -4.59 8.52 9.99
CA GLY A 21 -4.62 7.13 10.41
C GLY A 21 -3.43 6.37 9.85
N GLU A 22 -3.69 5.37 9.01
CA GLU A 22 -2.66 4.51 8.46
C GLU A 22 -1.96 5.14 7.26
N ALA A 23 -0.63 5.02 7.25
CA ALA A 23 0.20 5.55 6.19
C ALA A 23 -0.15 4.91 4.83
N GLU A 24 -0.55 3.64 4.81
CA GLU A 24 -0.86 2.91 3.59
C GLU A 24 -2.18 3.33 2.97
N ALA A 25 -3.20 3.54 3.80
CA ALA A 25 -4.47 4.12 3.38
C ALA A 25 -4.29 5.55 2.86
N GLU A 26 -3.49 6.37 3.57
CA GLU A 26 -3.16 7.72 3.12
C GLU A 26 -2.43 7.68 1.76
N LEU A 27 -1.38 6.87 1.62
CA LEU A 27 -0.63 6.74 0.37
C LEU A 27 -1.51 6.23 -0.78
N ALA A 28 -2.39 5.25 -0.52
CA ALA A 28 -3.34 4.76 -1.50
C ALA A 28 -4.29 5.87 -1.96
N GLN A 29 -4.85 6.64 -1.02
CA GLN A 29 -5.72 7.77 -1.32
C GLN A 29 -5.00 8.84 -2.14
N MET A 30 -3.77 9.21 -1.75
CA MET A 30 -2.93 10.17 -2.47
C MET A 30 -2.62 9.72 -3.89
N ASN A 31 -2.39 8.42 -4.09
CA ASN A 31 -2.18 7.83 -5.40
C ASN A 31 -3.45 7.81 -6.24
N GLN A 32 -4.62 7.56 -5.62
CA GLN A 32 -5.90 7.55 -6.33
C GLN A 32 -6.28 8.93 -6.86
N VAL A 33 -6.07 9.99 -6.06
CA VAL A 33 -6.41 11.38 -6.42
C VAL A 33 -5.31 12.10 -7.20
N GLY A 34 -4.17 11.44 -7.44
CA GLY A 34 -3.08 11.96 -8.27
C GLY A 34 -2.16 12.98 -7.57
N VAL A 35 -2.11 12.97 -6.24
CA VAL A 35 -1.09 13.74 -5.49
C VAL A 35 0.29 13.08 -5.61
N ILE A 36 0.33 11.75 -5.69
CA ILE A 36 1.55 10.99 -6.00
C ILE A 36 1.30 10.03 -7.16
N ASP A 37 2.30 9.86 -8.01
CA ASP A 37 2.20 8.96 -9.17
C ASP A 37 2.33 7.48 -8.75
N VAL A 38 3.20 7.20 -7.79
CA VAL A 38 3.61 5.84 -7.42
C VAL A 38 3.93 5.76 -5.94
N ILE A 39 3.55 4.65 -5.31
CA ILE A 39 3.86 4.33 -3.91
C ILE A 39 5.08 3.40 -3.86
N MET A 40 6.09 3.70 -3.06
CA MET A 40 7.19 2.77 -2.79
C MET A 40 6.99 2.14 -1.42
N THR A 41 6.65 0.86 -1.38
CA THR A 41 6.42 0.13 -0.11
C THR A 41 6.63 -1.38 -0.32
N GLU A 42 7.10 -2.06 0.71
CA GLU A 42 7.13 -3.53 0.75
C GLU A 42 5.78 -4.12 1.17
N ASP A 43 4.88 -3.30 1.73
CA ASP A 43 3.56 -3.72 2.21
C ASP A 43 2.52 -3.83 1.10
N SER A 44 1.70 -4.88 1.13
CA SER A 44 0.58 -5.16 0.22
C SER A 44 -0.73 -4.54 0.59
N ASP A 45 -0.87 -4.04 1.81
CA ASP A 45 -2.15 -3.54 2.30
C ASP A 45 -2.57 -2.26 1.58
N VAL A 46 -1.62 -1.53 0.98
CA VAL A 46 -1.90 -0.42 0.03
C VAL A 46 -2.84 -0.82 -1.11
N PHE A 47 -2.81 -2.07 -1.60
CA PHE A 47 -3.74 -2.52 -2.64
C PHE A 47 -5.16 -2.75 -2.11
N VAL A 48 -5.29 -3.14 -0.83
CA VAL A 48 -6.58 -3.29 -0.15
C VAL A 48 -7.26 -1.92 -0.01
N PHE A 49 -6.47 -0.88 0.23
CA PHE A 49 -6.92 0.53 0.22
C PHE A 49 -7.02 1.14 -1.19
N GLY A 50 -6.76 0.36 -2.24
CA GLY A 50 -6.99 0.74 -3.63
C GLY A 50 -5.86 1.53 -4.30
N ALA A 51 -4.60 1.33 -3.91
CA ALA A 51 -3.44 1.83 -4.63
C ALA A 51 -3.46 1.41 -6.12
N LYS A 52 -3.07 2.32 -7.00
CA LYS A 52 -3.04 2.11 -8.47
C LYS A 52 -1.66 1.68 -8.96
N ALA A 53 -0.59 2.24 -8.40
CA ALA A 53 0.78 1.96 -8.82
C ALA A 53 1.73 1.83 -7.61
N VAL A 54 2.42 0.68 -7.52
CA VAL A 54 3.33 0.36 -6.41
C VAL A 54 4.69 -0.11 -6.93
N LEU A 55 5.77 0.46 -6.40
CA LEU A 55 7.15 0.00 -6.61
C LEU A 55 7.62 -0.83 -5.42
N ARG A 56 8.22 -1.99 -5.72
CA ARG A 56 8.86 -2.86 -4.73
C ARG A 56 10.23 -3.31 -5.14
N GLN A 57 11.11 -3.54 -4.18
CA GLN A 57 12.37 -4.20 -4.47
C GLN A 57 12.13 -5.70 -4.65
N PRO A 58 12.65 -6.33 -5.72
CA PRO A 58 12.56 -7.77 -5.85
C PRO A 58 13.40 -8.45 -4.77
N PRO A 59 12.97 -9.64 -4.30
CA PRO A 59 13.78 -10.40 -3.36
C PRO A 59 15.15 -10.72 -3.98
N PRO A 60 16.21 -10.88 -3.17
CA PRO A 60 17.54 -11.22 -3.67
C PRO A 60 17.48 -12.50 -4.51
N LEU A 61 18.02 -12.46 -5.73
CA LEU A 61 18.09 -13.63 -6.59
C LEU A 61 18.91 -14.73 -5.91
N LYS A 62 18.46 -15.97 -6.03
CA LYS A 62 19.27 -17.14 -5.64
C LYS A 62 20.09 -17.55 -6.86
N GLY A 63 21.40 -17.58 -6.72
CA GLY A 63 22.27 -18.17 -7.73
C GLY A 63 22.10 -19.69 -7.78
N ASP A 64 22.59 -20.33 -8.85
CA ASP A 64 22.45 -21.76 -9.11
C ASP A 64 22.95 -22.66 -7.96
N ASN A 65 23.88 -22.16 -7.15
CA ASN A 65 24.45 -22.86 -6.00
C ASN A 65 23.70 -22.57 -4.67
N GLY A 66 22.53 -21.95 -4.72
CA GLY A 66 21.75 -21.54 -3.54
C GLY A 66 22.33 -20.33 -2.78
N GLN A 67 23.41 -19.73 -3.28
CA GLN A 67 23.97 -18.51 -2.71
C GLN A 67 23.04 -17.32 -3.00
N LYS A 68 22.71 -16.54 -1.97
CA LYS A 68 21.97 -15.29 -2.15
C LYS A 68 22.85 -14.29 -2.89
N MET A 69 22.49 -13.96 -4.13
CA MET A 69 23.10 -12.84 -4.83
C MET A 69 22.65 -11.56 -4.14
N LYS A 70 23.53 -10.56 -4.10
CA LYS A 70 23.19 -9.25 -3.55
C LYS A 70 22.05 -8.67 -4.40
N ALA A 71 20.95 -8.26 -3.74
CA ALA A 71 19.87 -7.57 -4.44
C ALA A 71 20.44 -6.32 -5.13
N ASN A 72 20.07 -6.11 -6.39
CA ASN A 72 20.43 -4.87 -7.09
C ASN A 72 19.60 -3.74 -6.47
N PRO A 73 20.22 -2.76 -5.77
CA PRO A 73 19.48 -1.69 -5.10
C PRO A 73 18.73 -0.77 -6.07
N ASP A 74 19.11 -0.78 -7.35
CA ASP A 74 18.54 0.05 -8.40
C ASP A 74 17.41 -0.66 -9.16
N LEU A 75 17.13 -1.93 -8.86
CA LEU A 75 16.08 -2.71 -9.51
C LEU A 75 14.78 -2.65 -8.69
N TYR A 76 13.70 -2.25 -9.34
CA TYR A 76 12.36 -2.24 -8.77
C TYR A 76 11.36 -2.90 -9.72
N HIS A 77 10.36 -3.56 -9.16
CA HIS A 77 9.19 -4.04 -9.88
C HIS A 77 8.05 -3.04 -9.72
N LEU A 78 7.48 -2.61 -10.85
CA LEU A 78 6.28 -1.80 -10.88
C LEU A 78 5.05 -2.71 -10.98
N PHE A 79 4.16 -2.57 -10.02
CA PHE A 79 2.89 -3.25 -9.94
C PHE A 79 1.78 -2.24 -10.21
N LEU A 80 1.07 -2.42 -11.32
CA LEU A 80 -0.09 -1.63 -11.68
C LEU A 80 -1.36 -2.41 -11.37
N ALA A 81 -2.29 -1.82 -10.61
CA ALA A 81 -3.54 -2.46 -10.22
C ALA A 81 -4.37 -2.90 -11.44
N GLU A 82 -4.38 -2.09 -12.51
CA GLU A 82 -5.05 -2.42 -13.78
C GLU A 82 -4.44 -3.67 -14.44
N CYS A 83 -3.11 -3.80 -14.41
CA CYS A 83 -2.44 -4.94 -14.99
C CYS A 83 -2.70 -6.18 -14.15
N ILE A 84 -2.64 -6.07 -12.82
CA ILE A 84 -2.95 -7.19 -11.92
C ILE A 84 -4.36 -7.70 -12.17
N GLY A 85 -5.36 -6.81 -12.18
CA GLY A 85 -6.76 -7.17 -12.40
C GLY A 85 -7.07 -7.72 -13.80
N SER A 86 -6.22 -7.46 -14.79
CA SER A 86 -6.37 -7.95 -16.15
C SER A 86 -5.78 -9.35 -16.40
N LEU A 87 -5.01 -9.90 -15.45
CA LEU A 87 -4.43 -11.23 -15.59
C LEU A 87 -5.53 -12.29 -15.51
N ASP A 88 -5.61 -13.18 -16.51
CA ASP A 88 -6.60 -14.27 -16.55
C ASP A 88 -6.53 -15.19 -15.31
N SER A 89 -5.39 -15.23 -14.63
CA SER A 89 -5.18 -15.99 -13.39
C SER A 89 -5.53 -15.21 -12.11
N VAL A 90 -5.69 -13.89 -12.18
CA VAL A 90 -5.85 -12.95 -11.06
C VAL A 90 -6.78 -11.80 -11.47
N ARG A 91 -8.04 -12.09 -11.82
CA ARG A 91 -9.05 -11.04 -11.98
C ARG A 91 -9.44 -10.45 -10.62
N VAL A 92 -8.57 -9.62 -10.07
CA VAL A 92 -8.72 -9.00 -8.76
C VAL A 92 -8.78 -7.49 -8.97
N ALA A 93 -9.99 -6.94 -9.02
CA ALA A 93 -10.24 -5.52 -8.88
C ALA A 93 -10.04 -5.08 -7.41
N GLU A 94 -10.24 -3.80 -7.11
CA GLU A 94 -10.19 -3.25 -5.74
C GLU A 94 -11.05 -4.09 -4.77
N GLY A 95 -12.28 -4.44 -5.16
CA GLY A 95 -13.16 -5.29 -4.35
C GLY A 95 -12.60 -6.70 -4.14
N GLY A 96 -11.80 -7.22 -5.07
CA GLY A 96 -11.12 -8.49 -4.91
C GLY A 96 -10.00 -8.43 -3.87
N PHE A 97 -9.17 -7.38 -3.86
CA PHE A 97 -8.15 -7.20 -2.81
C PHE A 97 -8.80 -7.00 -1.45
N PHE A 98 -9.88 -6.22 -1.40
CA PHE A 98 -10.71 -6.07 -0.22
C PHE A 98 -11.21 -7.42 0.29
N LEU A 99 -11.82 -8.24 -0.57
CA LEU A 99 -12.30 -9.56 -0.19
C LEU A 99 -11.17 -10.48 0.28
N LEU A 100 -9.99 -10.39 -0.33
CA LEU A 100 -8.82 -11.17 0.06
C LEU A 100 -8.42 -10.90 1.51
N ALA A 101 -8.35 -9.61 1.90
CA ALA A 101 -8.06 -9.20 3.27
C ALA A 101 -9.13 -9.70 4.25
N ILE A 102 -10.41 -9.59 3.90
CA ILE A 102 -11.52 -10.07 4.73
C ILE A 102 -11.52 -11.60 4.90
N LEU A 103 -11.14 -12.36 3.88
CA LEU A 103 -11.14 -13.82 3.93
C LEU A 103 -9.88 -14.41 4.57
N LEU A 104 -8.70 -13.89 4.26
CA LEU A 104 -7.43 -14.40 4.78
C LEU A 104 -7.05 -13.81 6.14
N GLY A 105 -7.65 -12.68 6.48
CA GLY A 105 -7.28 -11.90 7.64
C GLY A 105 -6.11 -10.96 7.35
N GLY A 106 -6.00 -9.96 8.20
CA GLY A 106 -4.99 -8.93 8.19
C GLY A 106 -4.96 -8.27 9.57
N ASP A 107 -4.59 -7.00 9.63
CA ASP A 107 -4.35 -6.30 10.89
C ASP A 107 -5.62 -6.11 11.75
N TYR A 108 -6.80 -6.03 11.13
CA TYR A 108 -8.05 -5.83 11.89
C TYR A 108 -8.79 -7.12 12.25
N ALA A 109 -8.49 -8.25 11.63
CA ALA A 109 -9.20 -9.51 11.88
C ALA A 109 -8.45 -10.75 11.38
N SER A 110 -8.70 -11.91 11.98
CA SER A 110 -8.10 -13.20 11.59
C SER A 110 -8.67 -13.83 10.31
N GLY A 111 -9.65 -13.18 9.68
CA GLY A 111 -10.33 -13.70 8.49
C GLY A 111 -11.24 -14.91 8.73
N LEU A 112 -11.67 -15.55 7.63
CA LEU A 112 -12.56 -16.70 7.65
C LEU A 112 -11.77 -17.99 7.94
N ARG A 113 -11.97 -18.56 9.13
CA ARG A 113 -11.27 -19.77 9.56
C ARG A 113 -11.45 -20.93 8.57
N GLY A 114 -10.33 -21.43 8.05
CA GLY A 114 -10.30 -22.54 7.09
C GLY A 114 -10.38 -22.10 5.62
N CYS A 115 -10.51 -20.80 5.35
CA CYS A 115 -10.30 -20.23 4.03
C CYS A 115 -8.79 -20.04 3.79
N GLY A 116 -8.23 -20.79 2.84
CA GLY A 116 -6.82 -20.64 2.45
C GLY A 116 -6.65 -19.72 1.23
N PRO A 117 -5.41 -19.31 0.91
CA PRO A 117 -5.11 -18.40 -0.20
C PRO A 117 -5.66 -18.85 -1.56
N THR A 118 -5.70 -20.16 -1.82
CA THR A 118 -6.25 -20.70 -3.06
C THR A 118 -7.76 -20.51 -3.16
N THR A 119 -8.49 -20.79 -2.08
CA THR A 119 -9.95 -20.61 -2.03
C THR A 119 -10.31 -19.14 -2.03
N ALA A 120 -9.59 -18.30 -1.27
CA ALA A 120 -9.82 -16.86 -1.26
C ALA A 120 -9.59 -16.25 -2.64
N ARG A 121 -8.48 -16.59 -3.33
CA ARG A 121 -8.21 -16.14 -4.69
C ARG A 121 -9.33 -16.52 -5.66
N MET A 122 -9.85 -17.74 -5.55
CA MET A 122 -11.00 -18.18 -6.37
C MET A 122 -12.22 -17.29 -6.12
N LEU A 123 -12.55 -17.02 -4.85
CA LEU A 123 -13.69 -16.16 -4.50
C LEU A 123 -13.49 -14.70 -4.97
N CYS A 124 -12.25 -14.21 -5.00
CA CYS A 124 -11.93 -12.86 -5.49
C CYS A 124 -12.18 -12.68 -7.00
N GLN A 125 -12.33 -13.77 -7.76
CA GLN A 125 -12.70 -13.72 -9.19
C GLN A 125 -14.22 -13.60 -9.41
N THR A 126 -15.01 -13.63 -8.33
CA THR A 126 -16.46 -13.40 -8.35
C THR A 126 -16.78 -11.94 -8.01
N ASP A 127 -18.03 -11.54 -8.14
CA ASP A 127 -18.52 -10.21 -7.77
C ASP A 127 -18.77 -10.04 -6.25
N LEU A 128 -18.44 -11.05 -5.44
CA LEU A 128 -18.59 -11.01 -3.98
C LEU A 128 -17.79 -9.85 -3.38
N GLY A 129 -16.59 -9.58 -3.89
CA GLY A 129 -15.72 -8.54 -3.38
C GLY A 129 -16.21 -7.15 -3.73
N ASP A 130 -16.54 -6.92 -4.99
CA ASP A 130 -17.06 -5.62 -5.47
C ASP A 130 -18.39 -5.27 -4.79
N SER A 131 -19.30 -6.23 -4.66
CA SER A 131 -20.58 -5.99 -3.98
C SER A 131 -20.42 -5.73 -2.48
N LEU A 132 -19.47 -6.40 -1.82
CA LEU A 132 -19.18 -6.18 -0.40
C LEU A 132 -18.54 -4.81 -0.17
N LEU A 133 -17.54 -4.44 -0.98
CA LEU A 133 -16.88 -3.14 -0.88
C LEU A 133 -17.86 -1.99 -1.15
N ALA A 134 -18.69 -2.12 -2.18
CA ALA A 134 -19.73 -1.13 -2.48
C ALA A 134 -20.72 -0.98 -1.32
N ALA A 135 -21.18 -2.08 -0.73
CA ALA A 135 -22.05 -2.05 0.44
C ALA A 135 -21.37 -1.38 1.64
N ALA A 136 -20.12 -1.75 1.94
CA ALA A 136 -19.35 -1.20 3.05
C ALA A 136 -19.13 0.33 2.94
N ARG A 137 -18.98 0.85 1.71
CA ARG A 137 -18.80 2.28 1.46
C ARG A 137 -20.09 3.10 1.49
N THR A 138 -21.23 2.48 1.19
CA THR A 138 -22.48 3.22 0.91
C THR A 138 -23.58 3.00 1.94
N MET A 139 -23.57 1.87 2.64
CA MET A 139 -24.62 1.51 3.60
C MET A 139 -24.25 1.96 5.02
N VAL A 140 -25.28 2.33 5.79
CA VAL A 140 -25.18 2.48 7.25
C VAL A 140 -25.12 1.11 7.93
N ASP A 141 -24.62 1.05 9.17
CA ASP A 141 -24.32 -0.21 9.86
C ASP A 141 -25.48 -1.21 9.88
N ALA A 142 -26.69 -0.75 10.24
CA ALA A 142 -27.86 -1.63 10.28
C ALA A 142 -28.23 -2.21 8.90
N ALA A 143 -28.12 -1.41 7.83
CA ALA A 143 -28.41 -1.87 6.48
C ALA A 143 -27.30 -2.79 5.94
N LEU A 144 -26.05 -2.54 6.36
CA LEU A 144 -24.93 -3.41 6.04
C LEU A 144 -25.08 -4.77 6.72
N ASP A 145 -25.45 -4.81 8.00
CA ASP A 145 -25.73 -6.06 8.72
C ASP A 145 -26.79 -6.91 8.01
N ASP A 146 -27.89 -6.28 7.56
CA ASP A 146 -28.94 -6.95 6.78
C ASP A 146 -28.42 -7.46 5.42
N PHE A 147 -27.64 -6.64 4.71
CA PHE A 147 -26.99 -7.03 3.45
C PHE A 147 -26.09 -8.26 3.64
N LEU A 148 -25.33 -8.31 4.74
CA LEU A 148 -24.40 -9.39 5.01
C LEU A 148 -25.09 -10.75 5.17
N VAL A 149 -26.37 -10.79 5.56
CA VAL A 149 -27.15 -12.04 5.60
C VAL A 149 -27.25 -12.64 4.20
N THR A 150 -27.61 -11.83 3.20
CA THR A 150 -27.75 -12.29 1.82
C THR A 150 -26.38 -12.53 1.19
N TRP A 151 -25.39 -11.69 1.51
CA TRP A 151 -24.02 -11.86 1.03
C TRP A 151 -23.40 -13.18 1.52
N ARG A 152 -23.61 -13.57 2.79
CA ARG A 152 -23.15 -14.88 3.31
C ARG A 152 -23.78 -16.06 2.57
N VAL A 153 -25.06 -15.98 2.19
CA VAL A 153 -25.72 -17.02 1.39
C VAL A 153 -25.07 -17.14 0.01
N ARG A 154 -24.71 -16.02 -0.61
CA ARG A 154 -23.97 -16.02 -1.89
C ARG A 154 -22.58 -16.62 -1.74
N LEU A 155 -21.84 -16.24 -0.69
CA LEU A 155 -20.55 -16.83 -0.36
C LEU A 155 -20.65 -18.36 -0.17
N GLN A 156 -21.66 -18.82 0.56
CA GLN A 156 -21.93 -20.26 0.71
C GLN A 156 -22.23 -20.93 -0.63
N SER A 157 -23.01 -20.28 -1.48
CA SER A 157 -23.33 -20.79 -2.82
C SER A 157 -22.08 -20.95 -3.67
N GLU A 158 -21.18 -19.96 -3.72
CA GLU A 158 -19.92 -20.05 -4.47
C GLU A 158 -18.99 -21.13 -3.94
N LEU A 159 -19.01 -21.41 -2.63
CA LEU A 159 -18.23 -22.50 -2.05
C LEU A 159 -18.81 -23.88 -2.37
N LEU A 160 -20.13 -24.01 -2.51
CA LEU A 160 -20.79 -25.28 -2.82
C LEU A 160 -20.85 -25.57 -4.32
N GLN A 161 -21.06 -24.53 -5.12
CA GLN A 161 -21.24 -24.56 -6.57
C GLN A 161 -20.45 -23.40 -7.20
N PRO A 162 -19.11 -23.51 -7.29
CA PRO A 162 -18.28 -22.44 -7.83
C PRO A 162 -18.67 -22.08 -9.26
N THR A 163 -18.86 -20.78 -9.51
CA THR A 163 -19.09 -20.24 -10.85
C THR A 163 -17.79 -20.09 -11.66
N VAL A 164 -16.66 -20.00 -10.96
CA VAL A 164 -15.32 -19.90 -11.55
C VAL A 164 -14.92 -21.24 -12.18
N ALA A 165 -14.49 -21.20 -13.44
CA ALA A 165 -14.09 -22.40 -14.17
C ALA A 165 -12.90 -23.11 -13.51
N GLY A 166 -13.00 -24.42 -13.31
CA GLY A 166 -11.94 -25.25 -12.72
C GLY A 166 -11.82 -25.12 -11.19
N ALA A 167 -12.67 -24.34 -10.53
CA ALA A 167 -12.68 -24.23 -9.08
C ALA A 167 -13.23 -25.49 -8.40
N SER A 168 -12.61 -25.87 -7.28
CA SER A 168 -13.05 -26.99 -6.44
C SER A 168 -14.14 -26.55 -5.47
N ARG A 169 -15.01 -27.50 -5.10
CA ARG A 169 -16.03 -27.29 -4.07
C ARG A 169 -15.42 -27.35 -2.68
N HIS A 170 -15.93 -26.53 -1.77
CA HIS A 170 -15.51 -26.47 -0.37
C HIS A 170 -16.69 -26.58 0.63
N PRO A 171 -17.46 -27.68 0.65
CA PRO A 171 -18.65 -27.79 1.50
C PRO A 171 -18.37 -27.68 3.01
N ALA A 172 -17.22 -28.17 3.45
CA ALA A 172 -16.82 -28.07 4.85
C ALA A 172 -16.58 -26.62 5.31
N LEU A 173 -16.15 -25.75 4.40
CA LEU A 173 -15.98 -24.31 4.67
C LEU A 173 -17.35 -23.61 4.62
N ALA A 174 -18.18 -23.92 3.62
CA ALA A 174 -19.52 -23.35 3.48
C ALA A 174 -20.37 -23.55 4.76
N ASN A 175 -20.31 -24.74 5.36
CA ASN A 175 -21.05 -25.07 6.58
C ASN A 175 -20.46 -24.44 7.86
N LYS A 176 -19.29 -23.81 7.79
CA LYS A 176 -18.58 -23.23 8.94
C LYS A 176 -18.47 -21.71 8.90
N ILE A 177 -19.16 -21.05 7.96
CA ILE A 177 -19.21 -19.58 7.91
C ILE A 177 -19.97 -19.07 9.15
N PRO A 178 -19.32 -18.29 10.03
CA PRO A 178 -19.99 -17.71 11.20
C PRO A 178 -21.08 -16.71 10.80
N ALA A 179 -22.13 -16.59 11.62
CA ALA A 179 -23.24 -15.66 11.37
C ALA A 179 -22.84 -14.18 11.53
N ASP A 180 -21.80 -13.93 12.31
CA ASP A 180 -21.16 -12.63 12.57
C ASP A 180 -20.03 -12.31 11.58
N PHE A 181 -19.74 -13.20 10.62
CA PHE A 181 -18.72 -12.95 9.61
C PHE A 181 -19.30 -12.30 8.34
N PRO A 182 -18.61 -11.33 7.73
CA PRO A 182 -17.56 -10.48 8.33
C PRO A 182 -18.16 -9.47 9.32
N SER A 183 -17.34 -8.93 10.22
CA SER A 183 -17.74 -7.83 11.10
C SER A 183 -17.89 -6.53 10.32
N VAL A 184 -18.98 -5.79 10.55
CA VAL A 184 -19.22 -4.46 9.97
C VAL A 184 -18.08 -3.49 10.27
N GLU A 185 -17.53 -3.54 11.48
CA GLU A 185 -16.44 -2.67 11.90
C GLU A 185 -15.17 -2.92 11.07
N VAL A 186 -14.82 -4.20 10.87
CA VAL A 186 -13.66 -4.62 10.07
C VAL A 186 -13.82 -4.20 8.60
N LEU A 187 -15.03 -4.34 8.05
CA LEU A 187 -15.31 -3.88 6.70
C LEU A 187 -15.06 -2.37 6.56
N LYS A 188 -15.49 -1.59 7.56
CA LYS A 188 -15.34 -0.14 7.55
C LYS A 188 -13.89 0.32 7.69
N TYR A 189 -13.08 -0.36 8.51
CA TYR A 189 -11.64 -0.02 8.62
C TYR A 189 -10.93 -0.07 7.26
N TYR A 190 -11.22 -1.08 6.44
CA TYR A 190 -10.66 -1.17 5.09
C TYR A 190 -11.38 -0.29 4.05
N ALA A 191 -12.72 -0.22 4.10
CA ALA A 191 -13.50 0.44 3.05
C ALA A 191 -13.53 1.96 3.17
N LEU A 192 -13.43 2.48 4.40
CA LEU A 192 -13.53 3.89 4.76
C LEU A 192 -12.41 4.25 5.76
N PRO A 193 -11.12 4.08 5.39
CA PRO A 193 -10.01 4.37 6.28
C PRO A 193 -9.90 5.88 6.55
N GLU A 194 -9.40 6.23 7.73
CA GLU A 194 -9.16 7.63 8.08
C GLU A 194 -7.94 8.17 7.32
N THR A 195 -8.18 9.20 6.50
CA THR A 195 -7.20 9.85 5.62
C THR A 195 -7.37 11.37 5.63
N SER A 196 -6.46 12.10 5.02
CA SER A 196 -6.54 13.57 4.91
C SER A 196 -7.76 14.07 4.14
N TRP A 197 -8.44 13.19 3.40
CA TRP A 197 -9.70 13.47 2.69
C TRP A 197 -10.95 13.14 3.51
N SER A 198 -10.78 12.60 4.71
CA SER A 198 -11.88 12.33 5.63
C SER A 198 -12.43 13.61 6.26
N ILE A 199 -13.67 13.57 6.74
CA ILE A 199 -14.33 14.72 7.37
C ILE A 199 -13.50 15.19 8.57
N GLY A 200 -13.21 16.50 8.63
CA GLY A 200 -12.42 17.09 9.72
C GLY A 200 -10.94 17.25 9.41
N TRP A 201 -10.46 16.66 8.32
CA TRP A 201 -9.08 16.82 7.84
C TRP A 201 -8.99 17.75 6.63
N THR A 202 -7.79 18.22 6.34
CA THR A 202 -7.50 19.00 5.14
C THR A 202 -6.49 18.23 4.30
N PRO A 203 -6.77 17.98 3.00
CA PRO A 203 -5.82 17.35 2.10
C PRO A 203 -4.47 18.04 2.12
N CYS A 204 -3.41 17.27 1.93
CA CYS A 204 -2.07 17.82 1.81
C CYS A 204 -1.98 18.74 0.57
N ASP A 205 -1.28 19.87 0.75
CA ASP A 205 -0.94 20.73 -0.38
C ASP A 205 0.32 20.18 -1.06
N ALA A 206 0.12 19.49 -2.18
CA ALA A 206 1.22 18.93 -2.95
C ALA A 206 2.05 20.00 -3.69
N THR A 207 1.54 21.23 -3.83
CA THR A 207 2.27 22.30 -4.53
C THR A 207 3.52 22.75 -3.78
N VAL A 208 3.53 22.58 -2.45
CA VAL A 208 4.72 22.84 -1.64
C VAL A 208 5.75 21.71 -1.70
N TRP A 209 5.49 20.64 -2.47
CA TRP A 209 6.37 19.49 -2.53
C TRP A 209 7.52 19.59 -3.51
N GLU A 210 7.66 20.72 -4.21
CA GLU A 210 8.86 21.02 -4.96
C GLU A 210 10.07 21.10 -4.01
N PRO A 211 11.00 20.13 -4.05
CA PRO A 211 12.04 20.05 -3.05
C PRO A 211 13.04 21.20 -3.25
N PRO A 212 13.26 22.08 -2.26
CA PRO A 212 14.32 23.07 -2.33
C PRO A 212 15.68 22.38 -2.43
N LEU A 213 16.71 23.14 -2.81
CA LEU A 213 18.08 22.61 -2.75
C LEU A 213 18.40 22.14 -1.31
N PRO A 214 19.16 21.06 -1.14
CA PRO A 214 19.46 20.51 0.18
C PRO A 214 20.22 21.54 1.02
N ASP A 215 19.84 21.68 2.30
CA ASP A 215 20.51 22.56 3.25
C ASP A 215 21.77 21.85 3.79
N ILE A 216 22.90 22.11 3.11
CA ILE A 216 24.19 21.48 3.42
C ILE A 216 24.59 21.72 4.87
N SER A 217 24.35 22.92 5.41
CA SER A 217 24.68 23.26 6.79
C SER A 217 23.88 22.41 7.78
N ARG A 218 22.59 22.21 7.53
CA ARG A 218 21.75 21.32 8.35
C ARG A 218 22.14 19.85 8.21
N ILE A 219 22.49 19.39 7.01
CA ILE A 219 22.96 18.01 6.80
C ILE A 219 24.28 17.78 7.54
N MET A 220 25.22 18.73 7.48
CA MET A 220 26.49 18.65 8.22
C MET A 220 26.27 18.60 9.73
N ALA A 221 25.46 19.51 10.27
CA ALA A 221 25.12 19.53 11.70
C ALA A 221 24.43 18.24 12.16
N PHE A 222 23.59 17.65 11.31
CA PHE A 222 23.00 16.34 11.54
C PHE A 222 24.08 15.25 11.59
N CYS A 223 24.98 15.19 10.59
CA CYS A 223 26.06 14.20 10.57
C CYS A 223 26.99 14.31 11.79
N ASP A 224 27.32 15.53 12.22
CA ASP A 224 28.17 15.77 13.40
C ASP A 224 27.51 15.28 14.68
N SER A 225 26.21 15.50 14.81
CA SER A 225 25.42 15.14 15.99
C SER A 225 25.22 13.63 16.13
N PHE A 226 25.16 12.88 15.02
CA PHE A 226 24.82 11.45 15.02
C PHE A 226 25.97 10.51 14.69
N PHE A 227 26.90 10.92 13.84
CA PHE A 227 27.95 10.03 13.35
C PHE A 227 29.35 10.40 13.88
N HIS A 228 29.52 11.60 14.44
CA HIS A 228 30.77 12.08 15.03
C HIS A 228 32.00 11.84 14.14
N TRP A 229 31.86 12.11 12.84
CA TRP A 229 32.95 11.94 11.89
C TRP A 229 34.00 13.03 12.07
N ASP A 230 35.29 12.68 11.92
CA ASP A 230 36.35 13.67 11.77
C ASP A 230 36.10 14.55 10.54
N SER A 231 36.48 15.84 10.61
CA SER A 231 36.17 16.83 9.58
C SER A 231 36.66 16.44 8.17
N ASP A 232 37.85 15.83 8.06
CA ASP A 232 38.39 15.36 6.79
C ASP A 232 37.61 14.17 6.21
N VAL A 233 37.14 13.27 7.08
CA VAL A 233 36.31 12.11 6.70
C VAL A 233 34.93 12.57 6.28
N GLN A 234 34.35 13.54 6.98
CA GLN A 234 33.07 14.15 6.67
C GLN A 234 33.08 14.80 5.29
N LEU A 235 34.04 15.69 5.00
CA LEU A 235 34.15 16.35 3.69
C LEU A 235 34.31 15.34 2.55
N SER A 236 35.14 14.32 2.75
CA SER A 236 35.33 13.24 1.77
C SER A 236 34.03 12.47 1.49
N ARG A 237 33.26 12.15 2.53
CA ARG A 237 31.96 11.47 2.40
C ARG A 237 30.92 12.35 1.73
N PHE A 238 30.81 13.62 2.09
CA PHE A 238 29.88 14.56 1.46
C PHE A 238 30.14 14.68 -0.04
N ARG A 239 31.40 14.84 -0.44
CA ARG A 239 31.78 14.94 -1.85
C ARG A 239 31.43 13.67 -2.64
N LYS A 240 31.56 12.50 -2.03
CA LYS A 240 31.30 11.21 -2.70
C LYS A 240 29.82 10.82 -2.71
N GLN A 241 29.08 11.11 -1.64
CA GLN A 241 27.74 10.55 -1.39
C GLN A 241 26.62 11.57 -1.59
N ILE A 242 26.87 12.85 -1.35
CA ILE A 242 25.82 13.90 -1.35
C ILE A 242 25.93 14.78 -2.59
N TRP A 243 27.16 15.16 -2.97
CA TRP A 243 27.40 16.09 -4.08
C TRP A 243 26.82 15.65 -5.43
N PRO A 244 26.90 14.36 -5.84
CA PRO A 244 26.26 13.92 -7.09
C PRO A 244 24.74 14.17 -7.10
N GLY A 245 24.05 13.92 -5.98
CA GLY A 245 22.61 14.18 -5.84
C GLY A 245 22.26 15.66 -5.93
N ILE A 246 23.05 16.53 -5.27
CA ILE A 246 22.86 17.99 -5.33
C ILE A 246 23.02 18.50 -6.77
N ILE A 247 24.01 17.99 -7.52
CA ILE A 247 24.21 18.38 -8.93
C ILE A 247 22.98 17.99 -9.75
N VAL A 248 22.49 16.75 -9.62
CA VAL A 248 21.32 16.27 -10.36
C VAL A 248 20.08 17.12 -10.04
N GLN A 249 19.83 17.41 -8.77
CA GLN A 249 18.70 18.25 -8.36
C GLN A 249 18.84 19.69 -8.89
N SER A 250 20.05 20.24 -8.88
CA SER A 250 20.32 21.57 -9.43
C SER A 250 20.05 21.63 -10.94
N LEU A 251 20.48 20.61 -11.69
CA LEU A 251 20.22 20.49 -13.13
C LEU A 251 18.73 20.36 -13.45
N TYR A 252 18.00 19.56 -12.68
CA TYR A 252 16.55 19.38 -12.82
C TYR A 252 15.81 20.72 -12.67
N ARG A 253 16.14 21.53 -11.66
CA ARG A 253 15.48 22.82 -11.43
C ARG A 253 15.75 23.86 -12.51
N VAL A 254 16.96 23.86 -13.07
CA VAL A 254 17.28 24.74 -14.21
C VAL A 254 16.40 24.39 -15.41
N HIS A 255 16.16 23.10 -15.67
CA HIS A 255 15.33 22.64 -16.80
C HIS A 255 13.83 22.96 -16.62
N VAL A 256 13.28 22.80 -15.41
CA VAL A 256 11.87 23.10 -15.11
C VAL A 256 11.57 24.60 -15.18
N SER A 257 12.56 25.47 -14.96
CA SER A 257 12.37 26.93 -15.02
C SER A 257 12.25 27.52 -16.44
N PHE A 258 12.45 26.70 -17.49
CA PHE A 258 12.40 27.13 -18.90
C PHE A 258 11.14 26.68 -19.66
N TYR A 259 10.19 26.03 -18.98
CA TYR A 259 8.87 25.66 -19.51
C TYR A 259 7.77 26.34 -18.69
#